data_AF-A0A7Z1R0Y3-F1
#
_entry.id   AF-A0A7Z1R0Y3-F1
#
_cell.length_a   1.000
_cell.length_b   1.000
_cell.length_c   1.000
_cell.angle_alpha   90.00
_cell.angle_beta   90.00
_cell.angle_gamma   90.00
#
_symmetry.space_group_name_H-M   'P 1'
#
loop_
_entity.id
_entity.type
_entity.pdbx_description
1 polymer ?
#
loop_
_entity_poly.entity_id
_entity_poly.type
_entity_poly.pdbx_seq_one_letter_code
_entity_poly.pdbx_strand_id
1 'polypeptide(L)'
;MLPDAAAVASSRERGSALLLALLVAVVLVFLGMGLLLQTSLGLEASGTDRWVAKALYAADAGVMVQINMVRMGQIGAPGTFVLTDDLNLQGLLRGQFNVAVSEFCETEPAGPILDDDGNPLPYEYPAFMMRNFHFRSDAERALGGLAGLTRAAVEVDMTAFPFTEDQFVPLIACFR
;
A
#
# COMPACT_ATOMS: atom_id res chain seq x y z
N MET A 1 -23.78 3.43 -81.77
CA MET A 1 -23.54 2.89 -80.42
C MET A 1 -22.73 3.94 -79.65
N LEU A 2 -23.40 4.82 -78.90
CA LEU A 2 -22.74 5.72 -77.95
C LEU A 2 -22.55 4.95 -76.65
N PRO A 3 -21.36 4.97 -76.01
CA PRO A 3 -21.18 4.37 -74.70
C PRO A 3 -21.96 5.14 -73.63
N ASP A 4 -22.64 4.40 -72.76
CA ASP A 4 -23.54 4.89 -71.73
C ASP A 4 -22.89 5.87 -70.76
N ALA A 5 -23.35 7.13 -70.77
CA ALA A 5 -23.00 8.14 -69.78
C ALA A 5 -23.30 7.69 -68.33
N ALA A 6 -24.25 6.76 -68.16
CA ALA A 6 -24.59 6.13 -66.89
C ALA A 6 -23.46 5.24 -66.33
N ALA A 7 -22.70 4.56 -67.17
CA ALA A 7 -21.58 3.71 -66.73
C ALA A 7 -20.43 4.55 -66.16
N VAL A 8 -20.14 5.69 -66.79
CA VAL A 8 -19.08 6.63 -66.35
C VAL A 8 -19.46 7.33 -65.05
N ALA A 9 -20.74 7.72 -64.87
CA ALA A 9 -21.25 8.26 -63.62
C ALA A 9 -21.12 7.24 -62.46
N SER A 10 -21.53 6.00 -62.68
CA SER A 10 -21.43 4.94 -61.67
C SER A 10 -19.99 4.60 -61.26
N SER A 11 -19.03 4.69 -62.19
CA SER A 11 -17.61 4.48 -61.91
C SER A 11 -17.01 5.61 -61.05
N ARG A 12 -17.48 6.86 -61.24
CA ARG A 12 -17.02 8.01 -60.47
C ARG A 12 -17.56 7.99 -59.04
N GLU A 13 -18.82 7.59 -58.86
CA GLU A 13 -19.45 7.40 -57.55
C GLU A 13 -18.82 6.25 -56.74
N ARG A 14 -18.43 5.16 -57.41
CA ARG A 14 -17.70 4.05 -56.77
C ARG A 14 -16.30 4.48 -56.30
N GLY A 15 -15.62 5.34 -57.06
CA GLY A 15 -14.32 5.88 -56.68
C GLY A 15 -14.38 6.80 -55.45
N SER A 16 -15.38 7.68 -55.37
CA SER A 16 -15.56 8.54 -54.20
C SER A 16 -16.02 7.76 -52.96
N ALA A 17 -16.84 6.72 -53.14
CA ALA A 17 -17.25 5.84 -52.04
C ALA A 17 -16.05 5.09 -51.42
N LEU A 18 -15.09 4.63 -52.24
CA LEU A 18 -13.87 3.99 -51.72
C LEU A 18 -12.97 4.97 -50.94
N LEU A 19 -12.86 6.21 -51.39
CA LEU A 19 -12.10 7.23 -50.66
C LEU A 19 -12.76 7.59 -49.32
N LEU A 20 -14.09 7.69 -49.28
CA LEU A 20 -14.83 7.92 -48.04
C LEU A 20 -14.71 6.72 -47.09
N ALA A 21 -14.86 5.50 -47.61
CA ALA A 21 -14.69 4.28 -46.81
C ALA A 21 -13.27 4.17 -46.23
N LEU A 22 -12.24 4.53 -47.02
CA LEU A 22 -10.85 4.54 -46.57
C LEU A 22 -10.62 5.61 -45.48
N LEU A 23 -11.17 6.81 -45.65
CA LEU A 23 -11.08 7.86 -44.62
C LEU A 23 -11.75 7.41 -43.32
N VAL A 24 -12.94 6.85 -43.38
CA VAL A 24 -13.65 6.31 -42.21
C VAL A 24 -12.86 5.17 -41.57
N ALA A 25 -12.29 4.25 -42.36
CA ALA A 25 -11.46 3.17 -41.84
C ALA A 25 -10.22 3.71 -41.11
N VAL A 26 -9.55 4.72 -41.66
CA VAL A 26 -8.39 5.37 -41.01
C VAL A 26 -8.81 6.02 -39.69
N VAL A 27 -9.92 6.75 -39.67
CA VAL A 27 -10.45 7.37 -38.44
C VAL A 27 -10.78 6.31 -37.38
N LEU A 28 -11.42 5.20 -37.78
CA LEU A 28 -11.73 4.09 -36.87
C LEU A 28 -10.48 3.41 -36.32
N VAL A 29 -9.41 3.29 -37.12
CA VAL A 29 -8.12 2.77 -36.64
C VAL A 29 -7.51 3.69 -35.60
N PHE A 30 -7.49 5.01 -35.83
CA PHE A 30 -6.96 5.95 -34.84
C PHE A 30 -7.79 5.98 -33.56
N LEU A 31 -9.12 5.93 -33.67
CA LEU A 31 -10.01 5.82 -32.52
C LEU A 31 -9.77 4.52 -31.75
N GLY A 32 -9.68 3.38 -32.46
CA GLY A 32 -9.38 2.08 -31.87
C GLY A 32 -8.02 2.05 -31.17
N MET A 33 -6.98 2.59 -31.80
CA MET A 33 -5.65 2.69 -31.20
C MET A 33 -5.66 3.59 -29.94
N GLY A 34 -6.37 4.73 -30.00
CA GLY A 34 -6.54 5.62 -28.86
C GLY A 34 -7.24 4.95 -27.68
N LEU A 35 -8.32 4.21 -27.93
CA LEU A 35 -9.04 3.42 -26.92
C LEU A 35 -8.15 2.32 -26.31
N LEU A 36 -7.37 1.61 -27.12
CA LEU A 36 -6.46 0.58 -26.64
C LEU A 36 -5.35 1.17 -25.74
N LEU A 37 -4.76 2.29 -26.13
CA LEU A 37 -3.73 2.97 -25.31
C LEU A 37 -4.31 3.50 -23.99
N GLN A 38 -5.51 4.06 -24.01
CA GLN A 38 -6.18 4.48 -22.78
C GLN A 38 -6.47 3.29 -21.85
N THR A 39 -6.92 2.17 -22.43
CA THR A 39 -7.22 0.96 -21.67
C THR A 39 -5.95 0.35 -21.08
N SER A 40 -4.85 0.30 -21.84
CA SER A 40 -3.58 -0.25 -21.33
C SER A 40 -3.04 0.58 -20.17
N LEU A 41 -3.01 1.92 -20.31
CA LEU A 41 -2.55 2.81 -19.24
C LEU A 41 -3.45 2.72 -18.00
N GLY A 42 -4.78 2.63 -18.19
CA GLY A 42 -5.72 2.46 -17.08
C GLY A 42 -5.51 1.14 -16.32
N LEU A 43 -5.21 0.05 -17.03
CA LEU A 43 -4.91 -1.24 -16.42
C LEU A 43 -3.57 -1.26 -15.67
N GLU A 44 -2.55 -0.60 -16.21
CA GLU A 44 -1.24 -0.46 -15.54
C GLU A 44 -1.35 0.39 -14.26
N ALA A 45 -2.06 1.52 -14.33
CA ALA A 45 -2.32 2.37 -13.18
C ALA A 45 -3.10 1.63 -12.09
N SER A 46 -4.22 0.99 -12.46
CA SER A 46 -5.04 0.22 -11.52
C SER A 46 -4.30 -0.98 -10.91
N GLY A 47 -3.43 -1.62 -11.70
CA GLY A 47 -2.54 -2.66 -11.20
C GLY A 47 -1.63 -2.14 -10.10
N THR A 48 -1.00 -0.99 -10.32
CA THR A 48 -0.07 -0.36 -9.37
C THR A 48 -0.78 0.09 -8.08
N ASP A 49 -1.93 0.77 -8.21
CA ASP A 49 -2.69 1.29 -7.07
C ASP A 49 -3.12 0.18 -6.10
N ARG A 50 -3.54 -0.97 -6.64
CA ARG A 50 -3.91 -2.14 -5.82
C ARG A 50 -2.74 -2.61 -4.96
N TRP A 51 -1.53 -2.65 -5.49
CA TRP A 51 -0.37 -3.16 -4.78
C TRP A 51 0.16 -2.19 -3.73
N VAL A 52 0.02 -0.88 -3.97
CA VAL A 52 0.34 0.16 -2.98
C VAL A 52 -0.62 0.06 -1.78
N ALA A 53 -1.92 -0.06 -2.01
CA ALA A 53 -2.89 -0.23 -0.92
C ALA A 53 -2.59 -1.47 -0.08
N LYS A 54 -2.26 -2.60 -0.73
CA LYS A 54 -1.87 -3.83 -0.02
C LYS A 54 -0.56 -3.69 0.76
N ALA A 55 0.41 -2.96 0.23
CA ALA A 55 1.64 -2.66 0.97
C ALA A 55 1.31 -1.83 2.23
N LEU A 56 0.42 -0.85 2.13
CA LEU A 56 -0.03 -0.08 3.30
C LEU A 56 -0.70 -0.97 4.35
N TYR A 57 -1.64 -1.83 3.93
CA TYR A 57 -2.26 -2.80 4.85
C TYR A 57 -1.25 -3.77 5.48
N ALA A 58 -0.22 -4.18 4.75
CA ALA A 58 0.85 -5.01 5.29
C ALA A 58 1.71 -4.24 6.31
N ALA A 59 1.97 -2.96 6.08
CA ALA A 59 2.67 -2.09 7.04
C ALA A 59 1.84 -1.90 8.31
N ASP A 60 0.53 -1.63 8.19
CA ASP A 60 -0.40 -1.53 9.32
C ASP A 60 -0.48 -2.84 10.12
N ALA A 61 -0.41 -4.00 9.46
CA ALA A 61 -0.33 -5.27 10.15
C ALA A 61 0.93 -5.40 11.02
N GLY A 62 2.08 -4.91 10.54
CA GLY A 62 3.32 -4.86 11.34
C GLY A 62 3.22 -3.94 12.55
N VAL A 63 2.57 -2.79 12.40
CA VAL A 63 2.22 -1.91 13.53
C VAL A 63 1.37 -2.66 14.54
N MET A 64 0.29 -3.32 14.10
CA MET A 64 -0.63 -4.01 15.01
C MET A 64 0.06 -5.16 15.77
N VAL A 65 0.98 -5.87 15.10
CA VAL A 65 1.81 -6.89 15.75
C VAL A 65 2.66 -6.27 16.86
N GLN A 66 3.33 -5.15 16.60
CA GLN A 66 4.14 -4.46 17.60
C GLN A 66 3.30 -3.95 18.78
N ILE A 67 2.14 -3.33 18.51
CA ILE A 67 1.20 -2.88 19.54
C ILE A 67 0.81 -4.05 20.44
N ASN A 68 0.49 -5.19 19.84
CA ASN A 68 0.07 -6.38 20.57
C ASN A 68 1.20 -6.97 21.42
N MET A 69 2.42 -7.01 20.89
CA MET A 69 3.61 -7.45 21.64
C MET A 69 3.87 -6.56 22.85
N VAL A 70 3.81 -5.23 22.66
CA VAL A 70 4.01 -4.28 23.77
C VAL A 70 2.92 -4.43 24.83
N ARG A 71 1.65 -4.64 24.44
CA ARG A 71 0.55 -4.91 25.38
C ARG A 71 0.72 -6.23 26.14
N MET A 72 1.39 -7.22 25.55
CA MET A 72 1.73 -8.48 26.21
C MET A 72 3.00 -8.39 27.08
N GLY A 73 3.63 -7.22 27.19
CA GLY A 73 4.91 -7.05 27.88
C GLY A 73 6.11 -7.65 27.14
N GLN A 74 5.91 -8.06 25.87
CA GLN A 74 6.99 -8.51 24.98
C GLN A 74 7.61 -7.29 24.31
N ILE A 75 8.53 -6.65 25.03
CA ILE A 75 9.14 -5.41 24.60
C ILE A 75 10.36 -5.72 23.72
N GLY A 76 10.26 -5.36 22.45
CA GLY A 76 11.28 -5.57 21.42
C GLY A 76 10.67 -5.43 20.02
N ALA A 77 11.48 -5.12 19.02
CA ALA A 77 11.03 -5.10 17.63
C ALA A 77 10.78 -6.56 17.18
N PRO A 78 9.62 -6.91 16.58
CA PRO A 78 9.35 -8.25 16.03
C PRO A 78 10.32 -8.63 14.91
N GLY A 79 11.17 -7.69 14.48
CA GLY A 79 12.11 -7.87 13.39
C GLY A 79 11.37 -7.86 12.07
N THR A 80 11.76 -8.78 11.19
CA THR A 80 11.17 -8.92 9.86
C THR A 80 10.32 -10.17 9.78
N PHE A 81 9.17 -10.06 9.13
CA PHE A 81 8.29 -11.20 8.87
C PHE A 81 7.65 -11.09 7.50
N VAL A 82 7.16 -12.22 7.00
CA VAL A 82 6.52 -12.30 5.69
C VAL A 82 5.01 -12.34 5.88
N LEU A 83 4.32 -11.35 5.34
CA LEU A 83 2.87 -11.33 5.26
C LEU A 83 2.45 -11.80 3.87
N THR A 84 1.69 -12.90 3.84
CA THR A 84 1.15 -13.44 2.59
C THR A 84 -0.32 -13.07 2.49
N ASP A 85 -0.72 -12.58 1.33
CA ASP A 85 -2.11 -12.35 0.97
C ASP A 85 -2.92 -13.66 0.96
N ASP A 86 -4.23 -13.58 0.75
CA ASP A 86 -5.14 -14.74 0.78
C ASP A 86 -4.59 -15.94 0.00
N LEU A 87 -4.47 -17.07 0.73
CA LEU A 87 -3.89 -18.33 0.30
C LEU A 87 -4.64 -18.95 -0.89
N ASN A 88 -5.90 -18.55 -1.10
CA ASN A 88 -6.74 -19.03 -2.19
C ASN A 88 -6.42 -18.33 -3.53
N LEU A 89 -5.70 -17.21 -3.52
CA LEU A 89 -5.24 -16.58 -4.76
C LEU A 89 -4.02 -17.30 -5.32
N GLN A 90 -4.08 -17.64 -6.61
CA GLN A 90 -3.01 -18.33 -7.32
C GLN A 90 -2.19 -17.39 -8.21
N GLY A 91 -0.90 -17.73 -8.40
CA GLY A 91 0.00 -17.07 -9.35
C GLY A 91 0.31 -15.61 -9.01
N LEU A 92 0.38 -14.76 -10.05
CA LEU A 92 0.78 -13.35 -9.97
C LEU A 92 -0.15 -12.47 -9.11
N LEU A 93 -1.34 -12.98 -8.78
CA LEU A 93 -2.33 -12.29 -7.96
C LEU A 93 -2.07 -12.45 -6.46
N ARG A 94 -1.24 -13.44 -6.07
CA ARG A 94 -0.81 -13.61 -4.69
C ARG A 94 0.26 -12.59 -4.36
N GLY A 95 -0.03 -11.73 -3.39
CA GLY A 95 0.94 -10.78 -2.84
C GLY A 95 1.74 -11.42 -1.72
N GLN A 96 3.06 -11.33 -1.77
CA GLN A 96 3.92 -11.58 -0.63
C GLN A 96 4.61 -10.27 -0.26
N PHE A 97 4.51 -9.90 1.01
CA PHE A 97 5.07 -8.67 1.55
C PHE A 97 6.08 -9.01 2.64
N ASN A 98 7.28 -8.47 2.50
CA ASN A 98 8.25 -8.45 3.58
C ASN A 98 7.93 -7.23 4.44
N VAL A 99 7.56 -7.47 5.69
CA VAL A 99 7.28 -6.42 6.67
C VAL A 99 8.44 -6.37 7.64
N ALA A 100 8.95 -5.18 7.89
CA ALA A 100 10.04 -4.91 8.82
C ALA A 100 9.57 -3.86 9.82
N VAL A 101 9.58 -4.21 11.10
CA VAL A 101 9.36 -3.24 12.17
C VAL A 101 10.72 -2.79 12.70
N SER A 102 10.95 -1.48 12.66
CA SER A 102 12.21 -0.85 13.02
C SER A 102 11.98 0.40 13.86
N GLU A 103 13.08 1.06 14.25
CA GLU A 103 13.06 2.34 14.97
C GLU A 103 12.28 2.27 16.29
N PHE A 104 12.25 1.09 16.93
CA PHE A 104 11.61 0.90 18.21
C PHE A 104 12.39 1.60 19.33
N CYS A 105 11.83 2.68 19.86
CA CYS A 105 12.46 3.52 20.87
C CYS A 105 11.41 4.15 21.80
N GLU A 106 11.84 4.64 22.96
CA GLU A 106 10.96 5.40 23.85
C GLU A 106 10.95 6.88 23.46
N THR A 107 9.78 7.50 23.45
CA THR A 107 9.59 8.93 23.10
C THR A 107 9.43 9.87 24.29
N GLU A 108 9.08 9.34 25.47
CA GLU A 108 9.15 10.08 26.74
C GLU A 108 9.55 9.16 27.91
N PRO A 109 10.14 9.70 28.99
CA PRO A 109 10.44 8.90 30.18
C PRO A 109 9.17 8.30 30.78
N ALA A 110 9.30 7.10 31.33
CA ALA A 110 8.18 6.44 31.99
C ALA A 110 7.63 7.29 33.14
N GLY A 111 6.31 7.39 33.21
CA GLY A 111 5.61 8.28 34.12
C GLY A 111 4.47 7.60 34.86
N PRO A 112 3.91 8.28 35.88
CA PRO A 112 2.69 7.82 36.51
C PRO A 112 1.53 7.86 35.50
N ILE A 113 0.53 7.00 35.70
CA ILE A 113 -0.73 7.12 34.96
C ILE A 113 -1.43 8.40 35.44
N LEU A 114 -1.78 9.28 34.51
CA LEU A 114 -2.48 10.53 34.78
C LEU A 114 -4.00 10.35 34.58
N ASP A 115 -4.81 11.01 35.40
CA ASP A 115 -6.24 11.16 35.17
C ASP A 115 -6.55 12.18 34.05
N ASP A 116 -7.83 12.34 33.71
CA ASP A 116 -8.27 13.29 32.68
C ASP A 116 -7.92 14.76 33.03
N ASP A 117 -7.66 15.05 34.30
CA ASP A 117 -7.25 16.36 34.83
C ASP A 117 -5.71 16.52 34.92
N GLY A 118 -4.94 15.51 34.48
CA GLY A 118 -3.48 15.51 34.49
C GLY A 118 -2.84 15.23 35.86
N ASN A 119 -3.61 14.79 36.85
CA ASN A 119 -3.10 14.41 38.16
C ASN A 119 -2.69 12.93 38.18
N PRO A 120 -1.62 12.56 38.89
CA PRO A 120 -1.23 11.17 39.03
C PRO A 120 -2.30 10.39 39.79
N LEU A 121 -2.75 9.27 39.23
CA LEU A 121 -3.67 8.38 39.90
C LEU A 121 -3.04 7.78 41.17
N PRO A 122 -3.81 7.57 42.25
CA PRO A 122 -3.31 7.06 43.52
C PRO A 122 -3.02 5.56 43.42
N TYR A 123 -1.91 5.19 42.79
CA TYR A 123 -1.37 3.84 42.76
C TYR A 123 -0.06 3.78 43.56
N GLU A 124 0.13 2.67 44.29
CA GLU A 124 1.30 2.44 45.14
C GLU A 124 2.48 2.01 44.27
N TYR A 125 3.57 2.78 44.27
CA TYR A 125 4.81 2.41 43.59
C TYR A 125 5.26 1.02 44.07
N PRO A 126 5.52 0.04 43.18
CA PRO A 126 5.84 0.17 41.76
C PRO A 126 4.71 -0.26 40.80
N ALA A 127 3.44 -0.04 41.17
CA ALA A 127 2.31 -0.49 40.36
C ALA A 127 2.05 0.44 39.16
N PHE A 128 2.27 -0.10 37.95
CA PHE A 128 1.68 0.38 36.70
C PHE A 128 2.11 1.77 36.23
N MET A 129 3.19 1.82 35.47
CA MET A 129 3.65 3.04 34.81
C MET A 129 3.15 3.12 33.36
N MET A 130 3.00 4.35 32.88
CA MET A 130 2.80 4.66 31.47
C MET A 130 4.16 4.71 30.76
N ARG A 131 4.23 4.13 29.56
CA ARG A 131 5.40 4.22 28.68
C ARG A 131 4.99 4.66 27.29
N ASN A 132 5.87 5.39 26.65
CA ASN A 132 5.67 6.02 25.34
C ASN A 132 6.66 5.43 24.35
N PHE A 133 6.18 4.84 23.27
CA PHE A 133 6.99 4.16 22.27
C PHE A 133 6.77 4.78 20.89
N HIS A 134 7.84 4.89 20.13
CA HIS A 134 7.83 5.12 18.70
C HIS A 134 8.31 3.86 18.00
N PHE A 135 7.71 3.57 16.85
CA PHE A 135 8.24 2.60 15.91
C PHE A 135 7.69 2.83 14.51
N ARG A 136 8.39 2.23 13.55
CA ARG A 136 8.10 2.30 12.14
C ARG A 136 7.93 0.90 11.57
N SER A 137 6.90 0.71 10.76
CA SER A 137 6.65 -0.53 10.01
C SER A 137 6.76 -0.25 8.52
N ASP A 138 7.75 -0.85 7.87
CA ASP A 138 7.94 -0.80 6.43
C ASP A 138 7.47 -2.12 5.81
N ALA A 139 6.63 -2.05 4.78
CA ALA A 139 6.20 -3.21 4.03
C ALA A 139 6.57 -3.08 2.56
N GLU A 140 7.16 -4.14 2.03
CA GLU A 140 7.64 -4.19 0.66
C GLU A 140 7.19 -5.47 -0.04
N ARG A 141 6.68 -5.34 -1.25
CA ARG A 141 6.28 -6.50 -2.04
C ARG A 141 7.51 -7.19 -2.63
N ALA A 142 7.64 -8.49 -2.40
CA ALA A 142 8.63 -9.34 -3.04
C ALA A 142 8.01 -10.04 -4.26
N LEU A 143 8.51 -9.74 -5.46
CA LEU A 143 8.14 -10.45 -6.69
C LEU A 143 9.37 -11.04 -7.37
N GLY A 144 9.54 -12.37 -7.32
CA GLY A 144 10.62 -13.04 -8.05
C GLY A 144 12.03 -12.52 -7.74
N GLY A 145 12.26 -12.03 -6.51
CA GLY A 145 13.54 -11.42 -6.10
C GLY A 145 13.71 -9.94 -6.48
N LEU A 146 12.74 -9.32 -7.14
CA LEU A 146 12.69 -7.88 -7.36
C LEU A 146 12.05 -7.21 -6.13
N ALA A 147 12.90 -6.49 -5.42
CA ALA A 147 12.60 -5.71 -4.23
C ALA A 147 12.30 -4.25 -4.64
N GLY A 148 11.34 -3.58 -3.99
CA GLY A 148 11.19 -2.12 -4.03
C GLY A 148 10.22 -1.54 -5.06
N LEU A 149 9.49 -2.38 -5.82
CA LEU A 149 8.51 -1.89 -6.80
C LEU A 149 7.26 -1.25 -6.14
N THR A 150 6.87 -1.77 -4.97
CA THR A 150 5.77 -1.23 -4.17
C THR A 150 6.15 -1.33 -2.70
N ARG A 151 6.28 -0.17 -2.06
CA ARG A 151 6.62 -0.02 -0.65
C ARG A 151 5.63 0.92 0.01
N ALA A 152 5.27 0.63 1.26
CA ALA A 152 4.59 1.56 2.15
C ALA A 152 5.28 1.53 3.51
N ALA A 153 5.18 2.65 4.24
CA ALA A 153 5.70 2.78 5.59
C ALA A 153 4.65 3.44 6.46
N VAL A 154 4.54 2.98 7.70
CA VAL A 154 3.65 3.54 8.72
C VAL A 154 4.46 3.75 9.99
N GLU A 155 4.44 4.98 10.48
CA GLU A 155 5.08 5.38 11.73
C GLU A 155 4.01 5.60 12.78
N VAL A 156 4.26 5.14 14.00
CA VAL A 156 3.31 5.22 15.11
C VAL A 156 4.03 5.60 16.38
N ASP A 157 3.49 6.62 17.04
CA ASP A 157 3.71 6.89 18.44
C ASP A 157 2.56 6.29 19.24
N MET A 158 2.88 5.52 20.27
CA MET A 158 1.88 4.93 21.15
C MET A 158 2.23 5.06 22.62
N THR A 159 1.21 5.38 23.39
CA THR A 159 1.18 5.25 24.85
C THR A 159 0.69 3.85 25.20
N ALA A 160 1.40 3.15 26.08
CA ALA A 160 0.92 1.91 26.64
C ALA A 160 1.01 1.93 28.16
N PHE A 161 -0.01 1.33 28.77
CA PHE A 161 -0.16 1.07 30.18
C PHE A 161 -1.15 -0.09 30.31
N PRO A 162 -1.09 -0.89 31.37
CA PRO A 162 -0.20 -0.74 32.52
C PRO A 162 1.08 -1.60 32.41
N PHE A 163 2.24 -1.08 32.84
CA PHE A 163 3.50 -1.84 32.93
C PHE A 163 3.94 -2.08 34.37
N THR A 164 4.33 -3.31 34.70
CA THR A 164 4.94 -3.65 35.99
C THR A 164 6.46 -3.43 35.95
N GLU A 165 7.11 -3.29 37.10
CA GLU A 165 8.55 -2.99 37.21
C GLU A 165 9.44 -4.04 36.51
N ASP A 166 9.04 -5.31 36.51
CA ASP A 166 9.72 -6.40 35.82
C ASP A 166 9.63 -6.33 34.29
N GLN A 167 8.72 -5.52 33.76
CA GLN A 167 8.58 -5.25 32.32
C GLN A 167 9.41 -4.04 31.87
N PHE A 168 10.19 -3.42 32.76
CA PHE A 168 11.13 -2.35 32.42
C PHE A 168 12.42 -2.90 31.81
N VAL A 169 12.30 -3.37 30.58
CA VAL A 169 13.46 -3.64 29.73
C VAL A 169 14.02 -2.29 29.25
N PRO A 170 15.34 -2.03 29.40
CA PRO A 170 15.96 -0.81 28.91
C PRO A 170 15.89 -0.78 27.39
N LEU A 171 15.38 0.34 26.87
CA LEU A 171 15.27 0.60 25.43
C LEU A 171 16.10 1.81 25.04
N ILE A 172 16.31 1.94 23.74
CA ILE A 172 16.89 3.15 23.17
C ILE A 172 15.87 4.28 23.38
N ALA A 173 16.29 5.37 23.99
CA ALA A 173 15.50 6.59 24.09
C ALA A 173 15.69 7.44 22.83
N CYS A 174 14.59 7.92 22.25
CA CYS A 174 14.56 8.84 21.11
C CYS A 174 13.87 10.17 21.43
N PHE A 175 13.82 10.52 22.73
CA PHE A 175 13.32 11.79 23.23
C PHE A 175 14.02 12.94 22.51
N ARG A 176 13.25 13.88 21.92
CA ARG A 176 13.78 15.10 21.30
C ARG A 176 13.83 16.26 22.28
#